data_AF-A0A953ICW6-F1
#
_entry.id   AF-A0A953ICW6-F1
#
_cell.length_a   1.000
_cell.length_b   1.000
_cell.length_c   1.000
_cell.angle_alpha   90.00
_cell.angle_beta   90.00
_cell.angle_gamma   90.00
#
_symmetry.space_group_name_H-M   'P 1'
#
loop_
_entity.id
_entity.type
_entity.pdbx_description
1 polymer ?
#
loop_
_entity_poly.entity_id
_entity_poly.type
_entity_poly.pdbx_seq_one_letter_code
_entity_poly.pdbx_strand_id
1 'polypeptide(L)'
;MPLQPLDIQKTRFAQKLRGYDPVEVENFLALVAEDLTQRLAEIDRLDRENRRLAERVEFAEQRERQLQETIVHGKKVSDEMISTSQREAQLLIKEAEIAADRLVTQAAERAQQIDGKIAELRTRRKELQIKLKGTLELFAQILEADFEEERTTATVHTLGRRKA
;
A
#
# COMPACT_ATOMS: atom_id res chain seq x y z
N MET A 1 -18.23 -69.93 -8.48
CA MET A 1 -16.80 -69.92 -8.88
C MET A 1 -16.77 -69.76 -10.39
N PRO A 2 -16.08 -68.74 -10.93
CA PRO A 2 -15.85 -68.67 -12.37
C PRO A 2 -14.93 -69.82 -12.79
N LEU A 3 -15.29 -70.52 -13.87
CA LEU A 3 -14.47 -71.59 -14.46
C LEU A 3 -13.11 -71.03 -14.86
N GLN A 4 -12.01 -71.67 -14.45
CA GLN A 4 -10.69 -71.34 -14.97
C GLN A 4 -10.41 -72.11 -16.26
N PRO A 5 -9.59 -71.59 -17.17
CA PRO A 5 -9.17 -72.32 -18.37
C PRO A 5 -8.64 -73.73 -18.08
N LEU A 6 -7.93 -73.89 -16.96
CA LEU A 6 -7.41 -75.17 -16.49
C LEU A 6 -8.53 -76.15 -16.08
N ASP A 7 -9.63 -75.64 -15.53
CA ASP A 7 -10.78 -76.44 -15.13
C ASP A 7 -11.52 -76.96 -16.37
N ILE A 8 -11.62 -76.15 -17.42
CA ILE A 8 -12.25 -76.52 -18.70
C ILE A 8 -11.46 -77.66 -19.37
N GLN A 9 -10.12 -77.57 -19.43
CA GLN A 9 -9.28 -78.62 -20.01
C GLN A 9 -9.32 -79.94 -19.23
N LYS A 10 -9.51 -79.89 -17.91
CA LYS A 10 -9.55 -81.08 -17.04
C LYS A 10 -10.95 -81.67 -16.89
N THR A 11 -11.97 -81.04 -17.49
CA THR A 11 -13.35 -81.49 -17.38
C THR A 11 -13.53 -82.83 -18.09
N ARG A 12 -14.07 -83.82 -17.39
CA ARG A 12 -14.40 -85.14 -17.95
C ARG A 12 -15.91 -85.33 -17.97
N PHE A 13 -16.42 -85.79 -19.10
CA PHE A 13 -17.84 -86.11 -19.28
C PHE A 13 -18.09 -87.61 -19.21
N ALA A 14 -19.25 -88.00 -18.67
CA ALA A 14 -19.68 -89.40 -18.65
C ALA A 14 -20.08 -89.87 -20.06
N GLN A 15 -19.64 -91.06 -20.46
CA GLN A 15 -19.97 -91.64 -21.76
C GLN A 15 -21.37 -92.28 -21.76
N LYS A 16 -22.13 -92.09 -22.84
CA LYS A 16 -23.44 -92.72 -23.08
C LYS A 16 -23.53 -93.25 -24.51
N LEU A 17 -24.33 -94.30 -24.74
CA LEU A 17 -24.47 -95.04 -26.02
C LEU A 17 -24.83 -94.16 -27.24
N ARG A 18 -25.33 -92.93 -27.02
CA ARG A 18 -25.60 -91.90 -28.03
C ARG A 18 -25.10 -90.54 -27.52
N GLY A 19 -23.78 -90.32 -27.56
CA GLY A 19 -23.12 -89.08 -27.14
C GLY A 19 -22.32 -88.43 -28.27
N TYR A 20 -21.81 -87.23 -28.02
CA TYR A 20 -20.86 -86.55 -28.91
C TYR A 20 -19.51 -87.29 -28.95
N ASP A 21 -18.76 -87.11 -30.04
CA ASP A 21 -17.42 -87.66 -30.19
C ASP A 21 -16.47 -87.08 -29.10
N PRO A 22 -15.87 -87.92 -28.24
CA PRO A 22 -14.94 -87.46 -27.22
C PRO A 22 -13.79 -86.61 -27.75
N VAL A 23 -13.26 -86.91 -28.94
CA VAL A 23 -12.11 -86.18 -29.52
C VAL A 23 -12.52 -84.78 -29.98
N GLU A 24 -13.70 -84.65 -30.59
CA GLU A 24 -14.25 -83.36 -31.02
C GLU A 24 -14.55 -82.46 -29.81
N VAL A 25 -15.10 -83.06 -28.74
CA VAL A 25 -15.36 -82.35 -27.47
C VAL A 25 -14.05 -81.90 -26.83
N GLU A 26 -13.02 -82.74 -26.76
CA GLU A 26 -11.70 -82.36 -26.21
C GLU A 26 -11.07 -81.20 -26.98
N ASN A 27 -11.12 -81.23 -28.32
CA ASN A 27 -10.62 -80.14 -29.17
C ASN A 27 -11.41 -78.83 -28.95
N PHE A 28 -12.73 -78.92 -28.80
CA PHE A 28 -13.56 -77.75 -28.52
C PHE A 28 -13.27 -77.17 -27.13
N LEU A 29 -13.12 -78.01 -26.09
CA LEU A 29 -12.73 -77.58 -24.75
C LEU A 29 -11.37 -76.88 -24.75
N ALA A 30 -10.40 -77.38 -25.53
CA ALA A 30 -9.10 -76.74 -25.69
C ALA A 30 -9.22 -75.34 -26.31
N LEU A 31 -10.01 -75.20 -27.38
CA LEU A 31 -10.27 -73.91 -28.03
C LEU A 31 -10.95 -72.91 -27.09
N VAL A 32 -11.98 -73.36 -26.35
CA VAL A 32 -12.69 -72.53 -25.36
C VAL A 32 -11.77 -72.11 -24.22
N ALA A 33 -10.91 -73.02 -23.73
CA ALA A 33 -9.94 -72.68 -22.69
C ALA A 33 -8.91 -71.65 -23.19
N GLU A 34 -8.49 -71.72 -24.44
CA GLU A 34 -7.57 -70.75 -25.04
C GLU A 34 -8.23 -69.36 -25.22
N ASP A 35 -9.44 -69.28 -25.79
CA ASP A 35 -10.16 -68.01 -25.92
C ASP A 35 -10.45 -67.41 -24.53
N LEU A 36 -10.87 -68.21 -23.56
CA LEU A 36 -11.06 -67.74 -22.18
C LEU A 36 -9.77 -67.19 -21.57
N THR A 37 -8.62 -67.84 -21.82
CA THR A 37 -7.31 -67.35 -21.36
C THR A 37 -6.98 -65.98 -21.96
N GLN A 38 -7.20 -65.81 -23.27
CA GLN A 38 -6.98 -64.54 -23.95
C GLN A 38 -7.89 -63.43 -23.40
N ARG A 39 -9.18 -63.74 -23.17
CA ARG A 39 -10.14 -62.79 -22.59
C ARG A 39 -9.77 -62.37 -21.18
N LEU A 40 -9.36 -63.31 -20.33
CA LEU A 40 -8.91 -62.99 -18.97
C LEU A 40 -7.66 -62.11 -18.98
N ALA A 41 -6.70 -62.37 -19.87
CA ALA A 41 -5.52 -61.53 -20.04
C ALA A 41 -5.87 -60.11 -20.54
N GLU A 42 -6.85 -59.99 -21.43
CA GLU A 42 -7.36 -58.71 -21.92
C GLU A 42 -8.07 -57.92 -20.81
N ILE A 43 -8.91 -58.58 -20.01
CA ILE A 43 -9.56 -57.98 -18.83
C ILE A 43 -8.51 -57.45 -17.84
N ASP A 44 -7.51 -58.27 -17.49
CA ASP A 44 -6.42 -57.85 -16.59
C ASP A 44 -5.61 -56.68 -17.15
N ARG A 45 -5.47 -56.60 -18.48
CA ARG A 45 -4.80 -55.47 -19.14
C ARG A 45 -5.65 -54.20 -19.04
N LEU A 46 -6.94 -54.31 -19.37
CA LEU A 46 -7.89 -53.20 -19.35
C LEU A 46 -8.10 -52.69 -17.92
N ASP A 47 -8.19 -53.56 -16.92
CA ASP A 47 -8.31 -53.17 -15.52
C ASP A 47 -7.09 -52.40 -15.04
N ARG A 48 -5.88 -52.82 -15.42
CA ARG A 48 -4.64 -52.08 -15.11
C ARG A 48 -4.62 -50.72 -15.79
N GLU A 49 -5.03 -50.64 -17.05
CA GLU A 49 -5.11 -49.38 -17.78
C GLU A 49 -6.16 -48.44 -17.17
N ASN A 50 -7.32 -48.97 -16.80
CA ASN A 50 -8.41 -48.21 -16.20
C ASN A 50 -8.00 -47.63 -14.84
N ARG A 51 -7.34 -48.43 -13.98
CA ARG A 51 -6.78 -47.93 -12.72
C ARG A 51 -5.77 -46.80 -12.94
N ARG A 52 -4.85 -46.98 -13.90
CA ARG A 52 -3.86 -45.94 -14.24
C ARG A 52 -4.53 -44.66 -14.75
N LEU A 53 -5.58 -44.77 -15.56
CA LEU A 53 -6.32 -43.62 -16.07
C LEU A 53 -7.10 -42.93 -14.94
N ALA A 54 -7.74 -43.68 -14.05
CA ALA A 54 -8.46 -43.15 -12.90
C ALA A 54 -7.52 -42.34 -11.99
N GLU A 55 -6.33 -42.87 -11.66
CA GLU A 55 -5.31 -42.15 -10.87
C GLU A 55 -4.87 -40.85 -11.53
N ARG A 56 -4.71 -40.85 -12.87
CA ARG A 56 -4.33 -39.65 -13.62
C ARG A 56 -5.44 -38.60 -13.62
N VAL A 57 -6.69 -39.02 -13.73
CA VAL A 57 -7.86 -38.13 -13.65
C VAL A 57 -7.93 -37.51 -12.26
N GLU A 58 -7.85 -38.32 -11.20
CA GLU A 58 -7.88 -37.83 -9.83
C GLU A 58 -6.77 -36.80 -9.56
N PHE A 59 -5.54 -37.08 -10.02
CA PHE A 59 -4.43 -36.15 -9.87
C PHE A 59 -4.61 -34.85 -10.69
N ALA A 60 -5.22 -34.94 -11.88
CA ALA A 60 -5.53 -33.77 -12.68
C ALA A 60 -6.60 -32.90 -11.99
N GLU A 61 -7.66 -33.51 -11.48
CA GLU A 61 -8.72 -32.81 -10.75
C GLU A 61 -8.21 -32.18 -9.45
N GLN A 62 -7.34 -32.87 -8.70
CA GLN A 62 -6.70 -32.29 -7.50
C GLN A 62 -5.87 -31.06 -7.84
N ARG A 63 -5.08 -31.11 -8.92
CA ARG A 63 -4.30 -29.95 -9.38
C ARG A 63 -5.20 -28.82 -9.87
N GLU A 64 -6.28 -29.13 -10.57
CA GLU A 64 -7.24 -28.12 -11.00
C GLU A 64 -7.85 -27.40 -9.80
N ARG A 65 -8.29 -28.14 -8.76
CA ARG A 65 -8.80 -27.56 -7.51
C ARG A 65 -7.77 -26.64 -6.85
N GLN A 66 -6.52 -27.07 -6.72
CA GLN A 66 -5.45 -26.24 -6.16
C GLN A 66 -5.18 -24.98 -6.97
N LEU A 67 -5.21 -25.07 -8.31
CA LEU A 67 -5.06 -23.91 -9.19
C LEU A 67 -6.23 -22.93 -9.03
N GLN A 68 -7.46 -23.43 -8.99
CA GLN A 68 -8.65 -22.60 -8.75
C GLN A 68 -8.57 -21.88 -7.40
N GLU A 69 -8.22 -22.60 -6.32
CA GLU A 69 -8.00 -22.01 -5.00
C GLU A 69 -6.90 -20.94 -5.02
N THR A 70 -5.78 -21.21 -5.69
CA THR A 70 -4.67 -20.26 -5.83
C THR A 70 -5.10 -19.00 -6.58
N ILE A 71 -5.89 -19.13 -7.65
CA ILE A 71 -6.41 -17.98 -8.41
C ILE A 71 -7.36 -17.14 -7.55
N VAL A 72 -8.27 -17.77 -6.82
CA VAL A 72 -9.21 -17.07 -5.92
C VAL A 72 -8.45 -16.36 -4.82
N HIS A 73 -7.45 -17.03 -4.22
CA HIS A 73 -6.60 -16.44 -3.21
C HIS A 73 -5.80 -15.24 -3.76
N GLY A 74 -5.17 -15.39 -4.93
CA GLY A 74 -4.42 -14.33 -5.59
C GLY A 74 -5.28 -13.10 -5.91
N LYS A 75 -6.53 -13.31 -6.36
CA LYS A 75 -7.50 -12.23 -6.55
C LYS A 75 -7.81 -11.51 -5.24
N LYS A 76 -8.12 -12.26 -4.18
CA LYS A 76 -8.43 -11.68 -2.86
C LYS A 76 -7.26 -10.85 -2.32
N VAL A 77 -6.03 -11.37 -2.42
CA VAL A 77 -4.82 -10.63 -2.01
C VAL A 77 -4.64 -9.36 -2.85
N SER A 78 -4.90 -9.43 -4.16
CA SER A 78 -4.81 -8.25 -5.03
C SER A 78 -5.84 -7.19 -4.64
N ASP A 79 -7.09 -7.58 -4.39
CA ASP A 79 -8.17 -6.68 -3.98
C ASP A 79 -7.89 -6.04 -2.60
N GLU A 80 -7.40 -6.83 -1.64
CA GLU A 80 -6.98 -6.34 -0.33
C GLU A 80 -5.82 -5.34 -0.44
N MET A 81 -4.85 -5.61 -1.31
CA MET A 81 -3.72 -4.72 -1.58
C MET A 81 -4.19 -3.40 -2.17
N ILE A 82 -5.05 -3.43 -3.19
CA ILE A 82 -5.64 -2.22 -3.80
C ILE A 82 -6.43 -1.42 -2.75
N SER A 83 -7.27 -2.07 -1.96
CA SER A 83 -8.06 -1.40 -0.91
C SER A 83 -7.17 -0.76 0.16
N THR A 84 -6.08 -1.42 0.53
CA THR A 84 -5.12 -0.91 1.53
C THR A 84 -4.35 0.27 0.97
N SER A 85 -3.80 0.17 -0.24
CA SER A 85 -3.09 1.27 -0.89
C SER A 85 -3.98 2.50 -1.12
N GLN A 86 -5.26 2.31 -1.45
CA GLN A 86 -6.21 3.42 -1.56
C GLN A 86 -6.43 4.12 -0.22
N ARG A 87 -6.57 3.36 0.88
CA ARG A 87 -6.71 3.92 2.23
C ARG A 87 -5.45 4.67 2.66
N GLU A 88 -4.27 4.10 2.42
CA GLU A 88 -2.99 4.75 2.72
C GLU A 88 -2.80 6.03 1.90
N ALA A 89 -3.14 6.02 0.61
CA ALA A 89 -3.07 7.21 -0.23
C ALA A 89 -3.99 8.32 0.28
N GLN A 90 -5.22 8.00 0.69
CA GLN A 90 -6.15 8.97 1.28
C GLN A 90 -5.62 9.53 2.61
N LEU A 91 -5.01 8.68 3.44
CA LEU A 91 -4.42 9.10 4.70
C LEU A 91 -3.24 10.06 4.47
N LEU A 92 -2.36 9.72 3.52
CA LEU A 92 -1.23 10.57 3.13
C LEU A 92 -1.68 11.95 2.63
N ILE A 93 -2.73 11.99 1.80
CA ILE A 93 -3.31 13.26 1.33
C ILE A 93 -3.80 14.10 2.51
N LYS A 94 -4.56 13.50 3.43
CA LYS A 94 -5.06 14.21 4.63
C LYS A 94 -3.94 14.71 5.52
N GLU A 95 -2.88 13.92 5.71
CA GLU A 95 -1.71 14.34 6.49
C GLU A 95 -0.99 15.51 5.81
N ALA A 96 -0.85 15.48 4.48
CA ALA A 96 -0.28 16.57 3.71
C ALA A 96 -1.11 17.85 3.80
N GLU A 97 -2.44 17.74 3.74
CA GLU A 97 -3.38 18.87 3.92
C GLU A 97 -3.22 19.49 5.32
N ILE A 98 -3.22 18.68 6.38
CA ILE A 98 -3.01 19.16 7.76
C ILE A 98 -1.65 19.84 7.92
N ALA A 99 -0.60 19.28 7.32
CA ALA A 99 0.74 19.86 7.36
C ALA A 99 0.79 21.21 6.62
N ALA A 100 0.14 21.30 5.46
CA ALA A 100 0.03 22.54 4.68
C ALA A 100 -0.72 23.63 5.47
N ASP A 101 -1.88 23.31 6.05
CA ASP A 101 -2.67 24.24 6.85
C ASP A 101 -1.89 24.76 8.06
N ARG A 102 -1.13 23.88 8.74
CA ARG A 102 -0.23 24.27 9.83
C ARG A 102 0.85 25.23 9.36
N LEU A 103 1.46 24.97 8.20
CA LEU A 103 2.49 25.83 7.63
C LEU A 103 1.94 27.21 7.28
N VAL A 104 0.76 27.27 6.66
CA VAL A 104 0.08 28.53 6.32
C VAL A 104 -0.25 29.32 7.59
N THR A 105 -0.79 28.65 8.62
CA THR A 105 -1.10 29.29 9.90
C THR A 105 0.15 29.87 10.56
N GLN A 106 1.24 29.10 10.63
CA GLN A 106 2.51 29.58 11.18
C GLN A 106 3.10 30.75 10.38
N ALA A 107 2.96 30.74 9.05
CA ALA A 107 3.41 31.84 8.21
C ALA A 107 2.59 33.12 8.47
N ALA A 108 1.27 32.99 8.62
CA ALA A 108 0.38 34.11 8.93
C ALA A 108 0.68 34.70 10.32
N GLU A 109 0.89 33.86 11.33
CA GLU A 109 1.29 34.30 12.67
C GLU A 109 2.62 35.05 12.65
N ARG A 110 3.62 34.54 11.93
CA ARG A 110 4.91 35.22 11.77
C ARG A 110 4.77 36.56 11.05
N ALA A 111 3.95 36.64 10.01
CA ALA A 111 3.68 37.89 9.31
C ALA A 111 3.06 38.92 10.27
N GLN A 112 2.07 38.53 11.06
CA GLN A 112 1.44 39.40 12.06
C GLN A 112 2.43 39.87 13.13
N GLN A 113 3.34 38.99 13.60
CA GLN A 113 4.41 39.38 14.52
C GLN A 113 5.37 40.40 13.91
N ILE A 114 5.73 40.23 12.64
CA ILE A 114 6.60 41.18 11.91
C ILE A 114 5.89 42.53 11.77
N ASP A 115 4.63 42.54 11.36
CA ASP A 115 3.85 43.77 11.24
C ASP A 115 3.71 44.51 12.58
N GLY A 116 3.50 43.77 13.67
CA GLY A 116 3.51 44.32 15.03
C GLY A 116 4.84 44.99 15.39
N LYS A 117 5.97 44.32 15.12
CA LYS A 117 7.32 44.88 15.33
C LYS A 117 7.56 46.13 14.47
N ILE A 118 7.10 46.13 13.22
CA ILE A 118 7.21 47.30 12.33
C ILE A 118 6.42 48.48 12.92
N ALA A 119 5.21 48.24 13.41
CA ALA A 119 4.39 49.28 14.05
C ALA A 119 5.07 49.84 15.31
N GLU A 120 5.61 48.98 16.18
CA GLU A 120 6.37 49.38 17.37
C GLU A 120 7.58 50.25 17.01
N LEU A 121 8.40 49.81 16.05
CA LEU A 121 9.57 50.56 15.59
C LEU A 121 9.19 51.92 15.00
N ARG A 122 8.06 52.02 14.28
CA ARG A 122 7.54 53.29 13.75
C ARG A 122 7.13 54.24 14.87
N THR A 123 6.48 53.76 15.92
CA THR A 123 6.12 54.57 17.10
C THR A 123 7.38 55.04 17.82
N ARG A 124 8.33 54.15 18.08
CA ARG A 124 9.60 54.49 18.73
C ARG A 124 10.42 55.50 17.94
N ARG A 125 10.41 55.41 16.60
CA ARG A 125 11.01 56.43 15.72
C ARG A 125 10.34 57.79 15.90
N LYS A 126 9.01 57.87 15.91
CA LYS A 126 8.28 59.13 16.12
C LYS A 126 8.58 59.73 17.48
N GLU A 127 8.58 58.92 18.54
CA GLU A 127 8.94 59.38 19.88
C GLU A 127 10.35 59.96 19.94
N LEU A 128 11.32 59.29 19.31
CA LEU A 128 12.69 59.79 19.24
C LEU A 128 12.77 61.12 18.47
N GLN A 129 12.05 61.24 17.36
CA GLN A 129 11.99 62.49 16.59
C GLN A 129 11.41 63.64 17.41
N ILE A 130 10.32 63.41 18.16
CA ILE A 130 9.71 64.41 19.04
C ILE A 130 10.69 64.80 20.16
N LYS A 131 11.30 63.82 20.83
CA LYS A 131 12.30 64.06 21.89
C LYS A 131 13.47 64.89 21.38
N LEU A 132 14.05 64.51 20.25
CA LEU A 132 15.17 65.24 19.64
C LEU A 132 14.77 66.67 19.29
N LYS A 133 13.60 66.87 18.67
CA LYS A 133 13.10 68.21 18.34
C LYS A 133 12.92 69.06 19.60
N GLY A 134 12.31 68.52 20.64
CA GLY A 134 12.12 69.22 21.92
C GLY A 134 13.45 69.57 22.60
N THR A 135 14.46 68.69 22.54
CA THR A 135 15.81 68.98 23.04
C THR A 135 16.48 70.10 22.26
N LEU A 136 16.36 70.10 20.93
CA LEU A 136 16.90 71.18 20.09
C LEU A 136 16.18 72.52 20.34
N GLU A 137 14.85 72.52 20.49
CA GLU A 137 14.07 73.71 20.84
C GLU A 137 14.48 74.26 22.22
N LEU A 138 14.70 73.39 23.21
CA LEU A 138 15.20 73.79 24.52
C LEU A 138 16.60 74.42 24.44
N PHE A 139 17.53 73.81 23.71
CA PHE A 139 18.86 74.38 23.54
C PHE A 139 18.84 75.71 22.78
N ALA A 140 17.96 75.86 21.79
CA ALA A 140 17.78 77.13 21.09
C ALA A 140 17.27 78.23 22.03
N GLN A 141 16.29 77.92 22.90
CA GLN A 141 15.78 78.86 23.89
C GLN A 141 16.84 79.29 24.91
N ILE A 142 17.68 78.37 25.37
CA ILE A 142 18.81 78.70 26.27
C ILE A 142 19.79 79.64 25.58
N LEU A 143 20.18 79.34 24.33
CA LEU A 143 21.08 80.20 23.56
C LEU A 143 20.47 81.59 23.32
N GLU A 144 19.18 81.68 22.98
CA GLU A 144 18.49 82.96 22.83
C GLU A 144 18.46 83.76 24.13
N ALA A 145 18.23 83.11 25.28
CA ALA A 145 18.28 83.75 26.59
C ALA A 145 19.70 84.27 26.92
N ASP A 146 20.73 83.46 26.68
CA ASP A 146 22.14 83.85 26.87
C ASP A 146 22.50 85.07 25.99
N PHE A 147 22.07 85.11 24.72
CA PHE A 147 22.30 86.26 23.84
C PHE A 147 21.56 87.53 24.29
N GLU A 148 20.35 87.42 24.84
CA GLU A 148 19.62 88.56 25.38
C GLU A 148 20.24 89.08 26.69
N GLU A 149 20.79 88.19 27.53
CA GLU A 149 21.61 88.59 28.68
C GLU A 149 22.89 89.32 28.24
N GLU A 150 23.60 88.86 27.22
CA GLU A 150 24.77 89.56 26.67
C GLU A 150 24.40 90.95 26.10
N ARG A 151 23.27 91.07 25.39
CA ARG A 151 22.77 92.34 24.85
C ARG A 151 22.39 93.33 25.94
N THR A 152 21.69 92.88 26.99
CA THR A 152 21.34 93.74 28.13
C THR A 152 22.59 94.19 28.89
N THR A 153 23.57 93.30 29.08
CA THR A 153 24.84 93.64 29.76
C THR A 153 25.70 94.63 28.94
N ALA A 154 25.74 94.48 27.61
CA ALA A 154 26.43 95.42 26.71
C ALA A 154 25.77 96.81 26.68
N THR A 155 24.45 96.89 26.87
CA THR A 155 23.70 98.16 26.89
C THR A 155 23.97 98.96 28.16
N VAL A 156 24.21 98.30 29.30
CA VAL A 156 24.50 98.96 30.59
C VAL A 156 25.88 99.65 30.61
N HIS A 157 26.83 99.22 29.78
CA HIS A 157 28.17 99.81 29.75
C HIS A 157 28.31 101.14 28.98
N THR A 158 27.26 101.66 28.31
CA THR A 158 27.35 102.92 27.53
C THR A 158 26.72 104.16 28.16
N LEU A 159 26.07 104.06 29.32
CA LEU A 159 25.51 105.22 30.04
C LEU A 159 26.35 105.56 31.28
N GLY A 160 27.50 106.19 31.04
CA GLY A 160 28.43 106.50 32.12
C GLY A 160 29.53 107.50 31.80
N ARG A 161 29.22 108.66 31.20
CA ARG A 161 30.08 109.84 31.38
C ARG A 161 29.29 111.15 31.44
N ARG A 162 28.79 111.43 32.63
CA ARG A 162 28.39 112.77 33.09
C ARG A 162 29.65 113.53 33.52
N LYS A 163 29.81 114.78 33.07
CA LYS A 163 30.55 115.93 33.65
C LYS A 163 30.89 116.89 32.49
N ALA A 164 30.72 118.20 32.57
CA ALA A 164 30.38 119.12 33.65
C ALA A 164 29.71 120.36 33.03
#